data_AF-A0A1J5HWT0-F1
#
_entry.id   AF-A0A1J5HWT0-F1
#
_cell.length_a   1.000
_cell.length_b   1.000
_cell.length_c   1.000
_cell.angle_alpha   90.00
_cell.angle_beta   90.00
_cell.angle_gamma   90.00
#
_symmetry.space_group_name_H-M   'P 1'
#
loop_
_entity.id
_entity.type
_entity.pdbx_description
1 polymer ?
#
loop_
_entity_poly.entity_id
_entity_poly.type
_entity_poly.pdbx_seq_one_letter_code
_entity_poly.pdbx_strand_id
1 'polypeptide(L)'
;MLELGLIPTLEEKIKAIKIFDNAGFVWIKNSSGSPFGGGDATPENIKLLFDNVRSECKVKASGKVNSYEKMVALFDAGAQLTGTSSGLDIIMKKAGSSSNY
;
A
#
# COMPACT_ATOMS: atom_id res chain seq x y z
N MET A 1 10.25 2.03 3.77
CA MET A 1 9.34 0.89 3.97
C MET A 1 9.28 0.65 5.47
N LEU A 2 8.09 0.51 6.07
CA LEU A 2 7.92 0.54 7.53
C LEU A 2 7.58 -0.81 8.19
N GLU A 3 7.21 -1.83 7.41
CA GLU A 3 6.70 -3.10 7.95
C GLU A 3 5.62 -2.90 9.02
N LEU A 4 4.54 -2.16 8.71
CA LEU A 4 3.52 -1.75 9.68
C LEU A 4 2.93 -2.92 10.50
N GLY A 5 2.81 -4.12 9.92
CA GLY A 5 2.33 -5.30 10.62
C GLY A 5 3.24 -5.81 11.76
N LEU A 6 4.49 -5.34 11.84
CA LEU A 6 5.44 -5.66 12.92
C LEU A 6 5.47 -4.60 14.03
N ILE A 7 4.80 -3.47 13.83
CA ILE A 7 4.72 -2.39 14.82
C ILE A 7 3.41 -2.59 15.61
N PRO A 8 3.47 -2.92 16.92
CA PRO A 8 2.33 -3.51 17.62
C PRO A 8 1.24 -2.47 17.95
N THR A 9 1.60 -1.22 18.23
CA THR A 9 0.63 -0.19 18.63
C THR A 9 0.40 0.86 17.55
N LEU A 10 -0.79 1.47 17.57
CA LEU A 10 -1.11 2.59 16.68
C LEU A 10 -0.18 3.79 16.93
N GLU A 11 0.13 4.08 18.20
CA GLU A 11 1.02 5.17 18.58
C GLU A 11 2.41 5.01 17.98
N GLU A 12 3.00 3.81 18.09
CA GLU A 12 4.31 3.53 17.51
C GLU A 12 4.29 3.58 15.99
N LYS A 13 3.20 3.15 15.34
CA LYS A 13 3.05 3.29 13.88
C LYS A 13 3.07 4.76 13.48
N ILE A 14 2.28 5.61 14.13
CA ILE A 14 2.25 7.05 13.85
C ILE A 14 3.63 7.66 14.08
N LYS A 15 4.30 7.32 15.19
CA LYS A 15 5.65 7.78 15.48
C LYS A 15 6.65 7.39 14.38
N ALA A 16 6.62 6.12 13.95
CA ALA A 16 7.49 5.64 12.87
C ALA A 16 7.21 6.36 11.54
N ILE A 17 5.94 6.61 11.21
CA ILE A 17 5.53 7.37 10.03
C ILE A 17 6.09 8.80 10.09
N LYS A 18 5.94 9.50 11.22
CA LYS A 18 6.43 10.88 11.38
C LYS A 18 7.95 10.95 11.32
N ILE A 19 8.67 10.00 11.91
CA ILE A 19 10.14 9.92 11.80
C ILE A 19 10.54 9.75 10.33
N PHE A 20 9.89 8.85 9.60
CA PHE A 20 10.17 8.60 8.19
C PHE A 20 9.88 9.83 7.32
N ASP A 21 8.75 10.49 7.54
CA ASP A 21 8.34 11.67 6.77
C ASP A 21 9.27 12.87 7.02
N ASN A 22 9.63 13.11 8.29
CA ASN A 22 10.60 14.15 8.68
C ASN A 22 11.99 13.91 8.09
N ALA A 23 12.37 12.65 7.84
CA ALA A 23 13.64 12.31 7.21
C ALA A 23 13.70 12.68 5.72
N GLY A 24 12.60 13.15 5.12
CA GLY A 24 12.62 13.74 3.79
C GLY A 24 12.30 12.78 2.65
N PHE A 25 11.93 11.53 2.93
CA PHE A 25 11.67 10.54 1.89
C PHE A 25 10.42 10.86 1.05
N VAL A 26 10.52 10.63 -0.26
CA VAL A 26 9.43 10.91 -1.22
C VAL A 26 8.38 9.80 -1.28
N TRP A 27 8.74 8.58 -0.87
CA TRP A 27 7.84 7.43 -0.90
C TRP A 27 7.88 6.68 0.41
N ILE A 28 6.71 6.51 1.02
CA ILE A 28 6.48 5.63 2.15
C ILE A 28 5.79 4.35 1.68
N LYS A 29 6.10 3.22 2.32
CA LYS A 29 5.57 1.90 1.94
C LYS A 29 5.19 1.10 3.18
N ASN A 30 4.00 0.51 3.18
CA ASN A 30 3.44 -0.22 4.33
C ASN A 30 4.20 -1.50 4.67
N SER A 31 4.52 -2.35 3.68
CA SER A 31 4.99 -3.73 3.92
C SER A 31 5.81 -4.29 2.77
N SER A 32 6.79 -5.13 3.07
CA SER A 32 7.58 -5.92 2.12
C SER A 32 6.73 -6.90 1.33
N GLY A 33 5.63 -7.39 1.92
CA GLY A 33 4.79 -8.46 1.38
C GLY A 33 5.29 -9.87 1.70
N SER A 34 6.29 -9.98 2.59
CA SER A 34 6.78 -11.25 3.10
C SER A 34 5.73 -11.94 3.99
N PRO A 35 5.57 -13.27 3.94
CA PRO A 35 4.75 -13.99 4.92
C PRO A 35 5.31 -13.87 6.35
N PHE A 36 6.57 -13.47 6.50
CA PHE A 36 7.25 -13.30 7.79
C PHE A 36 7.33 -11.83 8.26
N GLY A 37 6.70 -10.87 7.55
CA GLY A 37 6.80 -9.46 7.93
C GLY A 37 5.86 -8.49 7.23
N GLY A 38 5.50 -7.42 7.94
CA GLY A 38 4.82 -6.22 7.44
C GLY A 38 3.33 -6.35 7.16
N GLY A 39 2.83 -7.57 6.93
CA GLY A 39 1.41 -7.85 6.72
C GLY A 39 0.88 -7.45 5.36
N ASP A 40 -0.42 -7.66 5.15
CA ASP A 40 -1.12 -7.32 3.92
C ASP A 40 -1.29 -5.80 3.73
N ALA A 41 -1.38 -5.38 2.48
CA ALA A 41 -1.92 -4.06 2.18
C ALA A 41 -3.42 -4.05 2.45
N THR A 42 -3.84 -3.33 3.49
CA THR A 42 -5.25 -3.09 3.81
C THR A 42 -5.57 -1.60 3.67
N PRO A 43 -6.82 -1.22 3.33
CA PRO A 43 -7.24 0.17 3.27
C PRO A 43 -6.91 0.95 4.55
N GLU A 44 -7.04 0.33 5.72
CA GLU A 44 -6.76 0.95 7.02
C GLU A 44 -5.28 1.30 7.17
N ASN A 45 -4.38 0.38 6.80
CA ASN A 45 -2.95 0.63 6.84
C ASN A 45 -2.53 1.71 5.83
N ILE A 46 -3.13 1.74 4.65
CA ILE A 46 -2.84 2.76 3.63
C ILE A 46 -3.35 4.12 4.06
N LYS A 47 -4.59 4.19 4.56
CA LYS A 47 -5.17 5.42 5.08
C LYS A 47 -4.36 5.96 6.26
N LEU A 48 -3.89 5.09 7.15
CA LEU A 48 -2.99 5.46 8.24
C LEU A 48 -1.72 6.14 7.73
N LEU A 49 -1.08 5.60 6.68
CA LEU A 49 0.09 6.25 6.07
C LEU A 49 -0.30 7.60 5.46
N PHE A 50 -1.34 7.62 4.61
CA PHE A 50 -1.77 8.79 3.86
C PHE A 50 -2.13 9.96 4.77
N ASP A 51 -2.90 9.71 5.83
CA ASP A 51 -3.35 10.74 6.78
C ASP A 51 -2.20 11.29 7.64
N ASN A 52 -1.04 10.61 7.69
CA ASN A 52 0.06 10.95 8.60
C ASN A 52 1.36 11.38 7.93
N VAL A 53 1.41 11.48 6.60
CA VAL A 53 2.56 12.05 5.88
C VAL A 53 2.23 13.44 5.34
N ARG A 54 3.26 14.25 5.07
CA ARG A 54 3.12 15.52 4.35
C ARG A 54 2.69 15.28 2.89
N SER A 55 2.11 16.31 2.28
CA SER A 55 1.52 16.23 0.93
C SER A 55 2.47 15.75 -0.18
N GLU A 56 3.77 15.96 0.00
CA GLU A 56 4.84 15.63 -0.93
C GLU A 56 5.27 14.16 -0.83
N CYS A 57 5.04 13.52 0.33
CA CYS A 57 5.35 12.11 0.53
C CYS A 57 4.22 11.25 -0.02
N LYS A 58 4.55 10.34 -0.93
CA LYS A 58 3.59 9.48 -1.62
C LYS A 58 3.51 8.10 -0.99
N VAL A 59 2.34 7.50 -1.01
CA VAL A 59 2.08 6.19 -0.40
C VAL A 59 2.14 5.08 -1.44
N LYS A 60 2.98 4.08 -1.20
CA LYS A 60 3.03 2.82 -1.96
C LYS A 60 2.44 1.67 -1.13
N ALA A 61 1.37 1.06 -1.63
CA ALA A 61 0.79 -0.15 -1.06
C ALA A 61 1.51 -1.42 -1.56
N SER A 62 1.74 -2.40 -0.69
CA SER A 62 2.36 -3.69 -1.03
C SER A 62 1.97 -4.75 -0.01
N GLY A 63 1.89 -6.00 -0.44
CA GLY A 63 1.44 -7.13 0.37
C GLY A 63 0.11 -7.67 -0.12
N LYS A 64 0.16 -8.81 -0.82
CA LYS A 64 -0.99 -9.55 -1.36
C LYS A 64 -2.02 -8.68 -2.10
N VAL A 65 -1.56 -7.71 -2.88
CA VAL A 65 -2.41 -6.95 -3.81
C VAL A 65 -2.62 -7.83 -5.05
N ASN A 66 -3.65 -8.66 -5.06
CA ASN A 66 -3.84 -9.74 -6.05
C ASN A 66 -5.22 -9.74 -6.73
N SER A 67 -6.03 -8.70 -6.51
CA SER A 67 -7.30 -8.50 -7.21
C SER A 67 -7.45 -7.02 -7.61
N TYR A 68 -8.32 -6.77 -8.58
CA TYR A 68 -8.64 -5.43 -9.03
C TYR A 68 -9.36 -4.64 -7.94
N GLU A 69 -10.30 -5.26 -7.24
CA GLU A 69 -11.10 -4.67 -6.18
C GLU A 69 -10.20 -4.24 -5.01
N LYS A 70 -9.27 -5.11 -4.61
CA LYS A 70 -8.27 -4.76 -3.58
C LYS A 70 -7.39 -3.61 -4.04
N MET A 71 -6.94 -3.61 -5.29
CA MET A 71 -6.15 -2.51 -5.85
C MET A 71 -6.92 -1.18 -5.79
N VAL A 72 -8.19 -1.15 -6.23
CA VAL A 72 -9.05 0.03 -6.18
C VAL A 72 -9.24 0.52 -4.75
N ALA A 73 -9.59 -0.37 -3.82
CA ALA A 73 -9.78 0.00 -2.42
C ALA A 73 -8.52 0.63 -1.78
N LEU A 74 -7.33 0.21 -2.21
CA LEU A 74 -6.06 0.80 -1.74
C LEU A 74 -5.81 2.18 -2.35
N PHE A 75 -6.15 2.39 -3.62
CA PHE A 75 -6.10 3.72 -4.24
C PHE A 75 -7.10 4.68 -3.58
N ASP A 76 -8.33 4.24 -3.32
CA ASP A 76 -9.35 5.02 -2.62
C ASP A 76 -8.92 5.40 -1.19
N ALA A 77 -8.13 4.55 -0.54
CA ALA A 77 -7.54 4.80 0.77
C ALA A 77 -6.33 5.77 0.74
N GLY A 78 -5.90 6.21 -0.44
CA GLY A 78 -4.82 7.20 -0.62
C GLY A 78 -3.49 6.63 -1.14
N ALA A 79 -3.41 5.36 -1.52
CA ALA A 79 -2.22 4.88 -2.22
C ALA A 79 -2.09 5.57 -3.59
N GLN A 80 -0.86 5.86 -4.01
CA GLN A 80 -0.56 6.38 -5.36
C GLN A 80 0.23 5.38 -6.21
N LEU A 81 0.65 4.26 -5.60
CA LEU A 81 1.34 3.17 -6.28
C LEU A 81 1.07 1.85 -5.56
N THR A 82 0.92 0.77 -6.32
CA THR A 82 0.80 -0.59 -5.78
C THR A 82 1.98 -1.46 -6.23
N GLY A 83 2.58 -2.20 -5.29
CA GLY A 83 3.50 -3.29 -5.58
C GLY A 83 2.76 -4.62 -5.61
N THR A 84 2.81 -5.33 -6.74
CA THR A 84 2.15 -6.62 -6.94
C THR A 84 2.96 -7.50 -7.89
N SER A 85 2.96 -8.81 -7.65
CA SER A 85 3.42 -9.83 -8.59
C SER A 85 2.31 -10.33 -9.52
N SER A 86 1.06 -9.95 -9.26
CA SER A 86 -0.14 -10.36 -10.00
C SER A 86 -0.66 -9.26 -10.93
N GLY A 87 0.21 -8.34 -11.35
CA GLY A 87 -0.18 -7.16 -12.13
C GLY A 87 -0.92 -7.52 -13.43
N LEU A 88 -0.40 -8.50 -14.17
CA LEU A 88 -1.05 -9.00 -15.40
C LEU A 88 -2.43 -9.59 -15.09
N ASP A 89 -2.54 -10.48 -14.10
CA ASP A 89 -3.81 -11.12 -13.73
C ASP A 89 -4.87 -10.09 -13.33
N ILE A 90 -4.47 -9.07 -12.57
CA ILE A 90 -5.36 -7.98 -12.13
C ILE A 90 -5.90 -7.19 -13.33
N ILE A 91 -5.01 -6.83 -14.26
CA ILE A 91 -5.38 -6.06 -15.46
C ILE A 91 -6.26 -6.91 -16.40
N MET A 92 -5.88 -8.17 -16.64
CA MET A 92 -6.60 -9.06 -17.56
C MET A 92 -7.98 -9.46 -17.03
N LYS A 93 -8.13 -9.68 -15.72
CA LYS A 93 -9.44 -9.93 -15.11
C LYS A 93 -10.37 -8.72 -15.16
N LYS A 94 -9.83 -7.50 -15.10
CA LYS A 94 -10.61 -6.27 -15.34
C LYS A 94 -11.02 -6.15 -16.81
N ALA A 95 -10.14 -6.53 -17.74
CA ALA A 95 -10.33 -6.38 -19.18
C ALA A 95 -11.27 -7.43 -19.80
N GLY A 96 -12.21 -7.99 -19.03
CA GLY A 96 -13.13 -9.07 -19.42
C GLY A 96 -13.43 -9.11 -20.91
N SER A 97 -12.93 -10.16 -21.57
CA SER A 97 -13.22 -10.62 -22.93
C SER A 97 -13.67 -9.54 -23.94
N SER A 98 -12.78 -8.62 -24.30
CA SER A 98 -12.92 -7.85 -25.53
C SER A 98 -12.45 -8.70 -26.72
N SER A 99 -13.21 -9.73 -27.09
CA SER A 99 -13.03 -10.46 -28.35
C SER A 99 -14.26 -10.25 -29.23
N ASN A 100 -14.31 -9.08 -29.88
CA ASN A 100 -15.11 -8.84 -31.07
C ASN A 100 -14.16 -8.37 -32.18
N TYR A 101 -13.40 -9.32 -32.73
CA TYR A 101 -12.84 -9.29 -34.08
C TYR A 101 -12.91 -10.71 -34.64
#